data_AF-A0A2A4RSP5-F1
#
_entry.id   AF-A0A2A4RSP5-F1
#
_cell.length_a   1.000
_cell.length_b   1.000
_cell.length_c   1.000
_cell.angle_alpha   90.00
_cell.angle_beta   90.00
_cell.angle_gamma   90.00
#
_symmetry.space_group_name_H-M   'P 1'
#
loop_
_entity.id
_entity.type
_entity.pdbx_description
1 polymer ?
#
loop_
_entity_poly.entity_id
_entity_poly.type
_entity_poly.pdbx_seq_one_letter_code
_entity_poly.pdbx_strand_id
1 'polypeptide(L)'
;MRHYEIVFLVHPDQSEQVPAMIERYRTAIESRDGTIHRLEDWGRRQLEYPINKVHKAHYVMMNIECDKEALEEITTAFRFNDAVIRNLVITRKAAITEASPLARPAKEERPAAPAPAPVADAPAAKETAATEG
;
A
#
# COMPACT_ATOMS: atom_id res chain seq x y z
N MET A 1 -2.12 20.23 20.84
CA MET A 1 -2.53 19.50 19.63
C MET A 1 -2.60 18.02 19.94
N ARG A 2 -3.14 17.18 19.05
CA ARG A 2 -3.20 15.71 19.24
C ARG A 2 -2.44 15.03 18.10
N HIS A 3 -1.91 13.84 18.38
CA HIS A 3 -1.23 13.05 17.37
C HIS A 3 -2.20 12.11 16.67
N TYR A 4 -2.06 12.02 15.35
CA TYR A 4 -2.84 11.13 14.50
C TYR A 4 -1.92 10.37 13.56
N GLU A 5 -2.33 9.17 13.23
CA GLU A 5 -1.78 8.38 12.13
C GLU A 5 -2.87 8.22 11.09
N ILE A 6 -2.56 8.63 9.87
CA ILE A 6 -3.47 8.62 8.74
C ILE A 6 -2.87 7.72 7.68
N VAL A 7 -3.64 6.73 7.25
CA VAL A 7 -3.33 5.93 6.08
C VAL A 7 -4.45 6.13 5.08
N PHE A 8 -4.10 6.47 3.84
CA PHE A 8 -5.08 6.58 2.77
C PHE A 8 -4.60 5.88 1.50
N LEU A 9 -5.59 5.36 0.77
CA LEU A 9 -5.41 4.58 -0.44
C LEU A 9 -5.95 5.41 -1.60
N VAL A 10 -5.12 5.61 -2.60
CA VAL A 10 -5.47 6.33 -3.83
C VAL A 10 -5.66 5.33 -4.97
N HIS A 11 -6.62 5.61 -5.84
CA HIS A 11 -6.87 4.86 -7.06
C HIS A 11 -5.57 4.77 -7.90
N PRO A 12 -5.20 3.60 -8.44
CA PRO A 12 -3.92 3.38 -9.09
C PRO A 12 -3.70 4.29 -10.31
N ASP A 13 -4.77 4.65 -11.01
CA ASP A 13 -4.72 5.56 -12.18
C ASP A 13 -4.41 7.01 -11.79
N GLN A 14 -4.64 7.40 -10.54
CA GLN A 14 -4.37 8.74 -10.02
C GLN A 14 -3.05 8.81 -9.23
N SER A 15 -2.21 7.78 -9.35
CA SER A 15 -0.94 7.67 -8.65
C SER A 15 0.04 8.82 -8.95
N GLU A 16 -0.04 9.45 -10.12
CA GLU A 16 0.83 10.59 -10.46
C GLU A 16 0.41 11.89 -9.76
N GLN A 17 -0.82 11.97 -9.27
CA GLN A 17 -1.34 13.13 -8.55
C GLN A 17 -1.01 13.11 -7.05
N VAL A 18 -0.53 11.96 -6.55
CA VAL A 18 -0.27 11.74 -5.12
C VAL A 18 0.69 12.78 -4.52
N PRO A 19 1.83 13.12 -5.16
CA PRO A 19 2.73 14.14 -4.60
C PRO A 19 2.02 15.49 -4.42
N ALA A 20 1.22 15.93 -5.40
CA ALA A 20 0.46 17.18 -5.31
C ALA A 20 -0.68 17.11 -4.27
N MET A 21 -1.26 15.94 -4.02
CA MET A 21 -2.22 15.73 -2.93
C MET A 21 -1.54 15.87 -1.57
N ILE A 22 -0.38 15.23 -1.39
CA ILE A 22 0.39 15.29 -0.15
C ILE A 22 0.77 16.74 0.18
N GLU A 23 1.29 17.51 -0.78
CA GLU A 23 1.66 18.91 -0.55
C GLU A 23 0.46 19.80 -0.17
N ARG A 24 -0.72 19.55 -0.74
CA ARG A 24 -1.95 20.25 -0.33
C ARG A 24 -2.33 19.94 1.11
N TYR A 25 -2.32 18.67 1.50
CA TYR A 25 -2.63 18.28 2.88
C TYR A 25 -1.59 18.79 3.87
N ARG A 26 -0.32 18.80 3.47
CA ARG A 26 0.77 19.40 4.24
C ARG A 26 0.53 20.88 4.50
N THR A 27 0.22 21.63 3.45
CA THR A 27 -0.07 23.06 3.56
C THR A 27 -1.26 23.32 4.49
N ALA A 28 -2.32 22.52 4.39
CA ALA A 28 -3.48 22.63 5.28
C ALA A 28 -3.11 22.44 6.76
N ILE A 29 -2.26 21.43 7.05
CA ILE A 29 -1.76 21.16 8.41
C ILE A 29 -0.88 22.31 8.91
N GLU A 30 0.13 22.69 8.14
CA GLU A 30 1.13 23.70 8.53
C GLU A 30 0.49 25.09 8.66
N SER A 31 -0.57 25.41 7.90
CA SER A 31 -1.30 26.69 8.00
C SER A 31 -1.99 26.91 9.36
N ARG A 32 -2.17 25.83 10.14
CA ARG A 32 -2.77 25.82 11.48
C ARG A 32 -1.77 25.43 12.57
N ASP A 33 -0.49 25.72 12.35
CA ASP A 33 0.62 25.39 13.24
C ASP A 33 0.78 23.88 13.50
N GLY A 34 0.18 23.02 12.66
CA GLY A 34 0.33 21.58 12.74
C GLY A 34 1.70 21.11 12.24
N THR A 35 2.13 19.94 12.70
CA THR A 35 3.44 19.35 12.36
C THR A 35 3.26 17.97 11.73
N ILE A 36 4.05 17.67 10.71
CA ILE A 36 4.15 16.32 10.14
C ILE A 36 5.41 15.65 10.71
N HIS A 37 5.20 14.60 11.50
CA HIS A 37 6.26 13.85 12.16
C HIS A 37 6.85 12.77 11.26
N ARG A 38 6.01 12.18 10.39
CA ARG A 38 6.39 11.12 9.47
C ARG A 38 5.50 11.18 8.23
N LEU A 39 6.11 11.01 7.07
CA LEU A 39 5.43 10.92 5.78
C LEU A 39 6.09 9.80 4.99
N GLU A 40 5.29 8.83 4.57
CA GLU A 40 5.75 7.69 3.81
C GLU A 40 4.84 7.45 2.62
N ASP A 41 5.42 7.50 1.43
CA ASP A 41 4.82 7.01 0.20
C ASP A 41 5.25 5.54 0.01
N TRP A 42 4.31 4.61 0.17
CA TRP A 42 4.57 3.18 -0.04
C TRP A 42 4.33 2.74 -1.50
N GLY A 43 3.92 3.65 -2.37
CA GLY A 43 3.65 3.42 -3.77
C GLY A 43 2.49 2.47 -4.01
N ARG A 44 2.46 1.90 -5.21
CA ARG A 44 1.38 1.00 -5.66
C ARG A 44 1.58 -0.41 -5.09
N ARG A 45 0.57 -0.92 -4.39
CA ARG A 45 0.55 -2.26 -3.80
C ARG A 45 -0.70 -3.02 -4.22
N GLN A 46 -0.59 -4.34 -4.25
CA GLN A 46 -1.72 -5.24 -4.50
C GLN A 46 -2.64 -5.26 -3.28
N LEU A 47 -3.94 -5.13 -3.52
CA LEU A 47 -4.96 -5.31 -2.49
C LEU A 47 -5.26 -6.81 -2.33
N GLU A 48 -5.49 -7.23 -1.09
CA GLU A 48 -5.89 -8.61 -0.78
C GLU A 48 -7.28 -8.93 -1.35
N TYR A 49 -8.16 -7.94 -1.37
CA TYR A 49 -9.49 -8.03 -1.96
C TYR A 49 -9.83 -6.74 -2.71
N PRO A 50 -10.68 -6.80 -3.75
CA PRO A 50 -11.01 -5.63 -4.54
C PRO A 50 -11.83 -4.61 -3.74
N ILE A 51 -11.45 -3.35 -3.85
CA ILE A 51 -12.21 -2.20 -3.34
C ILE A 51 -12.66 -1.40 -4.56
N ASN A 52 -13.96 -1.16 -4.70
CA ASN A 52 -14.53 -0.47 -5.88
C ASN A 52 -14.09 -1.11 -7.22
N LYS A 53 -13.97 -2.45 -7.26
CA LYS A 53 -13.49 -3.24 -8.41
C LYS A 53 -12.02 -3.01 -8.79
N VAL A 54 -11.24 -2.38 -7.91
CA VAL A 54 -9.82 -2.13 -8.09
C VAL A 54 -9.01 -3.15 -7.31
N HIS A 55 -7.94 -3.70 -7.90
CA HIS A 55 -7.07 -4.71 -7.28
C HIS A 55 -5.73 -4.17 -6.77
N LYS A 56 -5.40 -2.90 -7.07
CA LYS A 56 -4.17 -2.24 -6.62
C LYS A 56 -4.53 -0.86 -6.09
N ALA A 57 -3.78 -0.34 -5.14
CA ALA A 57 -3.92 1.03 -4.69
C ALA A 57 -2.55 1.65 -4.42
N HIS A 58 -2.46 2.96 -4.54
CA HIS A 58 -1.29 3.70 -4.10
C HIS A 58 -1.47 4.04 -2.61
N TYR A 59 -0.55 3.59 -1.76
CA TYR A 59 -0.63 3.75 -0.32
C TYR A 59 0.23 4.92 0.16
N VAL A 60 -0.36 5.77 0.99
CA VAL A 60 0.36 6.85 1.66
C VAL A 60 0.04 6.80 3.16
N MET A 61 1.06 7.05 3.97
CA MET A 61 0.92 7.18 5.41
C MET A 61 1.50 8.51 5.90
N MET A 62 0.80 9.12 6.85
CA MET A 62 1.19 10.36 7.51
C MET A 62 1.01 10.22 9.03
N ASN A 63 2.04 10.54 9.81
CA ASN A 63 1.87 10.86 11.22
C ASN A 63 1.93 12.36 11.40
N ILE A 64 0.85 12.89 11.96
CA ILE A 64 0.64 14.33 12.07
C ILE A 64 0.32 14.69 13.51
N GLU A 65 0.63 15.92 13.87
CA GLU A 65 0.16 16.59 15.07
C GLU A 65 -0.61 17.83 14.66
N CYS A 66 -1.89 17.86 14.98
CA CYS A 66 -2.75 18.98 14.62
C CYS A 66 -3.90 19.15 15.62
N ASP A 67 -4.65 20.23 15.46
CA ASP A 67 -5.91 20.42 16.15
C ASP A 67 -7.04 19.60 15.50
N LYS A 68 -8.25 19.68 16.08
CA LYS A 68 -9.40 18.91 15.59
C LYS A 68 -9.92 19.46 14.25
N GLU A 69 -9.83 20.78 14.06
CA GLU A 69 -10.36 21.47 12.89
C GLU A 69 -9.53 21.13 11.63
N ALA A 70 -8.20 21.12 11.71
CA ALA A 70 -7.34 20.66 10.64
C ALA A 70 -7.60 19.19 10.29
N LEU A 71 -7.82 18.34 11.29
CA LEU A 71 -8.18 16.94 11.04
C LEU A 71 -9.52 16.82 10.30
N GLU A 72 -10.53 17.60 10.70
CA GLU A 72 -11.83 17.64 10.05
C GLU A 72 -11.73 18.12 8.60
N GLU A 73 -10.90 19.12 8.32
CA GLU A 73 -10.63 19.59 6.96
C GLU A 73 -10.01 18.50 6.09
N ILE A 74 -8.98 17.79 6.58
CA ILE A 74 -8.33 16.70 5.84
C ILE A 74 -9.28 15.53 5.59
N THR A 75 -10.02 15.11 6.62
CA THR A 75 -10.99 14.01 6.50
C THR A 75 -12.13 14.36 5.55
N THR A 76 -12.56 15.62 5.54
CA THR A 76 -13.53 16.15 4.58
C THR A 76 -12.96 16.14 3.16
N ALA A 77 -11.70 16.56 2.98
CA ALA A 77 -11.02 16.53 1.69
C ALA A 77 -10.86 15.10 1.15
N PHE A 78 -10.63 14.10 1.99
CA PHE A 78 -10.64 12.69 1.57
C PHE A 78 -12.03 12.25 1.10
N ARG A 79 -13.09 12.66 1.80
CA ARG A 79 -14.46 12.28 1.47
C ARG A 79 -14.92 12.82 0.11
N PHE A 80 -14.48 14.03 -0.26
CA PHE A 80 -14.85 14.68 -1.52
C PHE A 80 -13.86 14.42 -2.66
N ASN A 81 -12.82 13.64 -2.42
CA ASN A 81 -11.85 13.28 -3.44
C ASN A 81 -12.08 11.85 -3.91
N ASP A 82 -12.65 11.70 -5.10
CA ASP A 82 -12.93 10.39 -5.72
C ASP A 82 -11.67 9.56 -5.99
N ALA A 83 -10.49 10.20 -6.03
CA ALA A 83 -9.23 9.47 -6.13
C ALA A 83 -8.92 8.67 -4.85
N VAL A 84 -9.42 9.08 -3.68
CA VAL A 84 -9.19 8.38 -2.41
C VAL A 84 -10.26 7.30 -2.23
N ILE A 85 -9.87 6.04 -2.37
CA ILE A 85 -10.80 4.91 -2.30
C ILE A 85 -11.05 4.43 -0.86
N ARG A 86 -10.13 4.74 0.07
CA ARG A 86 -10.24 4.42 1.49
C ARG A 86 -9.29 5.27 2.31
N ASN A 87 -9.68 5.63 3.52
CA ASN A 87 -8.80 6.24 4.52
C ASN A 87 -9.07 5.64 5.90
N LEU A 88 -8.07 5.72 6.78
CA LEU A 88 -8.14 5.34 8.18
C LEU A 88 -7.36 6.36 8.99
N VAL A 89 -8.02 6.92 10.01
CA VAL A 89 -7.42 7.85 10.97
C VAL A 89 -7.41 7.20 12.33
N ILE A 90 -6.24 7.16 12.98
CA ILE A 90 -6.07 6.59 14.32
C ILE A 90 -5.43 7.63 15.24
N THR A 91 -5.99 7.81 16.43
CA THR A 91 -5.36 8.65 17.47
C THR A 91 -4.11 7.96 18.04
N ARG A 92 -3.04 8.73 18.22
CA ARG A 92 -1.79 8.28 18.83
C ARG A 92 -1.54 9.01 20.15
N LYS A 93 -0.85 8.34 21.07
CA LYS A 93 -0.47 8.91 22.38
C LYS A 93 0.73 9.86 22.29
N ALA A 94 1.59 9.66 21.29
CA ALA A 94 2.82 10.41 21.07
C ALA A 94 3.12 10.51 19.56
N ALA A 95 4.05 11.40 19.21
CA ALA A 95 4.62 11.48 17.86
C ALA A 95 5.37 10.18 17.51
N ILE A 96 5.09 9.62 16.34
CA ILE A 96 5.82 8.47 15.80
C ILE A 96 6.62 8.97 14.60
N THR A 97 7.94 8.88 14.70
CA THR A 97 8.89 9.40 13.70
C THR A 97 9.70 8.30 13.01
N GLU A 98 9.76 7.10 13.61
CA GLU A 98 10.52 5.97 13.06
C GLU A 98 9.89 5.42 11.78
N ALA A 99 10.68 4.86 10.87
CA ALA A 99 10.16 4.29 9.63
C ALA A 99 9.24 3.07 9.87
N SER A 100 8.13 2.97 9.14
CA SER A 100 7.23 1.83 9.16
C SER A 100 7.91 0.57 8.60
N PRO A 101 7.54 -0.64 9.07
CA PRO A 101 7.93 -1.89 8.40
C PRO A 101 7.59 -1.90 6.90
N LEU A 102 6.53 -1.20 6.51
CA LEU A 102 6.04 -1.14 5.14
C LEU A 102 6.84 -0.20 4.23
N ALA A 103 7.66 0.70 4.79
CA ALA A 103 8.58 1.55 4.04
C ALA A 103 9.88 0.82 3.63
N ARG A 104 10.13 -0.38 4.17
CA ARG A 104 11.26 -1.21 3.74
C ARG A 104 10.93 -1.78 2.35
N PRO A 105 11.87 -1.74 1.39
CA PRO A 105 11.61 -2.28 0.06
C PRO A 105 11.22 -3.75 0.18
N ALA A 106 10.11 -4.12 -0.48
CA ALA A 106 9.48 -5.44 -0.50
C ALA A 106 10.34 -6.53 -1.19
N LYS A 107 11.64 -6.60 -0.89
CA LYS A 107 12.56 -7.60 -1.41
C LYS A 107 12.54 -8.91 -0.60
N GLU A 108 11.88 -8.93 0.57
CA GLU A 108 11.88 -10.10 1.47
C GLU A 108 10.57 -10.90 1.56
N GLU A 109 9.48 -10.51 0.87
CA GLU A 109 8.18 -11.21 0.99
C GLU A 109 7.63 -11.84 -0.31
N ARG A 110 8.51 -12.37 -1.16
CA ARG A 110 8.12 -13.47 -2.04
C ARG A 110 8.82 -14.74 -1.56
N PRO A 111 8.16 -15.64 -0.80
CA PRO A 111 8.44 -17.05 -1.04
C PRO A 111 8.02 -17.29 -2.48
N ALA A 112 9.02 -17.51 -3.34
CA ALA A 112 8.77 -18.03 -4.67
C ALA A 112 7.85 -19.23 -4.49
N ALA A 113 6.62 -19.16 -5.01
CA ALA A 113 5.81 -20.35 -5.16
C ALA A 113 6.70 -21.40 -5.86
N PRO A 114 6.84 -22.61 -5.31
CA PRO A 114 7.70 -23.61 -5.94
C PRO A 114 7.17 -23.81 -7.36
N ALA A 115 8.03 -23.58 -8.35
CA ALA A 115 7.73 -23.86 -9.73
C ALA A 115 7.22 -25.31 -9.83
N PRO A 116 6.19 -25.60 -10.65
CA PRO A 116 5.75 -26.97 -10.83
C PRO A 116 6.95 -27.80 -11.31
N ALA A 117 7.24 -28.89 -10.59
CA ALA A 117 8.33 -29.79 -10.91
C ALA A 117 8.22 -30.24 -12.38
N PRO A 118 9.34 -30.36 -13.12
CA PRO A 118 9.29 -30.90 -14.46
C PRO A 118 8.83 -32.36 -14.35
N VAL A 119 7.71 -32.69 -15.00
CA VAL A 119 7.34 -34.08 -15.27
C VAL A 119 8.49 -34.69 -16.07
N ALA A 120 9.23 -35.59 -15.43
CA ALA A 120 10.27 -36.36 -16.07
C ALA A 120 9.63 -37.26 -17.13
N ASP A 121 9.99 -37.03 -18.39
CA ASP A 121 9.75 -37.94 -19.49
C ASP A 121 10.32 -39.32 -19.13
N ALA A 122 9.45 -40.33 -19.08
CA ALA A 122 9.86 -41.72 -18.90
C ALA A 122 10.59 -42.18 -20.18
N PRO A 123 11.77 -42.81 -20.08
CA PRO A 123 12.44 -43.30 -21.27
C PRO A 123 11.68 -44.52 -21.82
N ALA A 124 11.37 -44.48 -23.11
CA ALA A 124 10.90 -45.62 -23.87
C ALA A 124 11.97 -46.73 -23.81
N ALA A 125 11.65 -47.82 -23.11
CA ALA A 125 12.43 -49.05 -23.16
C ALA A 125 12.21 -49.73 -24.52
N LYS A 126 13.28 -49.87 -25.29
CA LYS A 126 13.37 -50.76 -26.43
C LYS A 126 13.91 -52.13 -25.98
N GLU A 127 13.20 -53.16 -26.45
CA GLU A 127 13.73 -54.39 -27.08
C GLU A 127 13.72 -55.73 -26.32
N THR A 128 13.56 -56.77 -27.14
CA THR A 128 13.73 -58.23 -26.96
C THR A 128 12.49 -59.01 -26.46
N ALA A 129 12.10 -60.18 -27.00
CA ALA A 129 12.46 -60.95 -28.19
C ALA A 129 11.38 -62.06 -28.37
N ALA A 130 11.19 -62.50 -29.63
CA ALA A 130 10.75 -63.82 -30.11
C ALA A 130 9.84 -64.73 -29.26
N THR A 131 8.71 -65.17 -29.83
CA THR A 131 8.33 -66.61 -29.99
C THR A 131 7.13 -66.71 -30.94
N GLU A 132 7.29 -67.39 -32.07
CA GLU A 132 6.28 -68.16 -32.84
C GLU A 132 7.05 -68.74 -34.04
N GLY A 133 7.08 -70.04 -34.32
CA GLY A 133 6.03 -71.04 -34.13
C GLY A 133 5.39 -71.30 -35.46
#